data_AF-A0A024UUW3-F1
#
_entry.id   AF-A0A024UUW3-F1
#
_cell.length_a   1.000
_cell.length_b   1.000
_cell.length_c   1.000
_cell.angle_alpha   90.00
_cell.angle_beta   90.00
_cell.angle_gamma   90.00
#
_symmetry.space_group_name_H-M   'P 1'
#
loop_
_entity.id
_entity.type
_entity.pdbx_description
1 polymer ?
#
loop_
_entity_poly.entity_id
_entity_poly.type
_entity_poly.pdbx_seq_one_letter_code
_entity_poly.pdbx_strand_id
1 'polypeptide(L)'
;MPIDNTERDSTSPEDIAPDALQRLVLPEDWTSYDLFSCAVSQEAFRGWVKQPSPSCAAAALAGALNVVYGYPRTHVQAYTSMDILSVYREQFNDLLTSQRRQLSAAIGNTALTTLEILMQSALHAQNLDYGGVGSHRVTKRVLRRCIQECLSSIIPSYTALDVSSGDESIDTDDFDDAVAEQVDNGPVTPTSRDVAPHPCPQGIAPLSDPQLTTLLLYFHRMDGLAKLCRPDKPSTAICGNATLLNAASYVHSTSDAVHRVKCLRATCLMGQFSPNCKLRIAITPTDSPGKQTLDWKVLWNTFTDDHTALVVHLKNHYAMVFALREWKDPSTKEWTRQILTARRGQRPSSWVNWSELRHIFLGWTGYKLLAFAGSTGDE
;
A
#
# COMPACT_ATOMS: atom_id res chain seq x y z
N MET A 1 -2.20 -4.71 22.86
CA MET A 1 -2.30 -6.12 23.32
C MET A 1 -0.90 -6.72 23.31
N PRO A 2 -0.52 -7.66 24.18
CA PRO A 2 0.77 -8.34 24.03
C PRO A 2 0.85 -9.01 22.65
N ILE A 3 2.01 -8.92 21.98
CA ILE A 3 2.29 -9.52 20.68
C ILE A 3 1.88 -11.00 20.71
N ASP A 4 0.94 -11.40 19.86
CA ASP A 4 0.48 -12.78 19.73
C ASP A 4 1.66 -13.69 19.37
N ASN A 5 1.70 -14.89 19.95
CA ASN A 5 2.73 -15.89 19.67
C ASN A 5 2.80 -16.27 18.19
N THR A 6 1.77 -16.00 17.39
CA THR A 6 1.79 -16.17 15.92
C THR A 6 2.78 -15.22 15.21
N GLU A 7 3.12 -14.08 15.82
CA GLU A 7 4.16 -13.16 15.33
C GLU A 7 5.58 -13.52 15.83
N ARG A 8 5.76 -14.58 16.63
CA ARG A 8 7.08 -15.05 17.09
C ARG A 8 7.51 -16.32 16.34
N ASP A 9 8.36 -16.21 15.32
CA ASP A 9 8.87 -17.41 14.58
C ASP A 9 9.99 -18.15 15.33
N SER A 10 10.55 -17.57 16.40
CA SER A 10 11.59 -18.24 17.19
C SER A 10 11.71 -17.66 18.59
N THR A 11 12.20 -18.46 19.54
CA THR A 11 12.65 -18.03 20.87
C THR A 11 14.02 -17.35 20.85
N SER A 12 14.76 -17.39 19.73
CA SER A 12 16.08 -16.78 19.61
C SER A 12 16.00 -15.25 19.66
N PRO A 13 17.00 -14.58 20.25
CA PRO A 13 17.06 -13.12 20.29
C PRO A 13 16.99 -12.59 18.86
N GLU A 14 15.97 -11.77 18.61
CA GLU A 14 15.65 -11.31 17.27
C GLU A 14 16.58 -10.17 16.81
N ASP A 15 17.50 -9.75 17.67
CA ASP A 15 18.55 -8.80 17.36
C ASP A 15 19.63 -9.47 16.53
N ILE A 16 20.02 -8.81 15.44
CA ILE A 16 21.13 -9.27 14.63
C ILE A 16 22.41 -9.02 15.41
N ALA A 17 23.09 -10.10 15.82
CA ALA A 17 24.37 -10.02 16.48
C ALA A 17 25.38 -9.21 15.63
N PRO A 18 26.32 -8.46 16.24
CA PRO A 18 27.23 -7.59 15.49
C PRO A 18 27.98 -8.29 14.35
N ASP A 19 28.39 -9.55 14.54
CA ASP A 19 29.05 -10.38 13.54
C ASP A 19 28.09 -10.79 12.40
N ALA A 20 26.82 -11.05 12.72
CA ALA A 20 25.79 -11.34 11.72
C ALA A 20 25.42 -10.07 10.94
N LEU A 21 25.41 -8.91 11.58
CA LEU A 21 25.19 -7.62 10.92
C LEU A 21 26.36 -7.31 9.99
N GLN A 22 27.59 -7.52 10.44
CA GLN A 22 28.78 -7.38 9.61
C GLN A 22 28.70 -8.27 8.37
N ARG A 23 28.39 -9.57 8.53
CA ARG A 23 28.20 -10.49 7.41
C ARG A 23 27.06 -10.10 6.49
N LEU A 24 25.98 -9.55 7.04
CA LEU A 24 24.83 -9.11 6.25
C LEU A 24 25.16 -7.86 5.44
N VAL A 25 25.92 -6.94 6.01
CA VAL A 25 26.13 -5.61 5.42
C VAL A 25 27.23 -5.61 4.36
N LEU A 26 28.24 -6.45 4.56
CA LEU A 26 29.42 -6.51 3.72
C LEU A 26 29.26 -7.52 2.57
N PRO A 27 29.82 -7.28 1.38
CA PRO A 27 29.82 -8.27 0.30
C PRO A 27 30.61 -9.54 0.69
N GLU A 28 30.16 -10.72 0.27
CA GLU A 28 30.81 -12.01 0.61
C GLU A 28 32.27 -12.09 0.09
N ASP A 29 32.53 -11.51 -1.09
CA ASP A 29 33.85 -11.48 -1.72
C ASP A 29 34.66 -10.22 -1.38
N TRP A 30 34.39 -9.58 -0.24
CA TRP A 30 35.09 -8.35 0.13
C TRP A 30 36.57 -8.63 0.44
N THR A 31 37.41 -8.39 -0.56
CA THR A 31 38.87 -8.57 -0.48
C THR A 31 39.61 -7.25 -0.69
N SER A 32 39.16 -6.41 -1.61
CA SER A 32 39.52 -4.98 -1.69
C SER A 32 38.56 -4.20 -2.59
N TYR A 33 38.08 -3.04 -2.14
CA TYR A 33 37.38 -2.07 -2.97
C TYR A 33 38.09 -0.73 -2.83
N ASP A 34 38.38 -0.06 -3.96
CA ASP A 34 39.08 1.24 -3.97
C ASP A 34 38.28 2.31 -3.19
N LEU A 35 36.94 2.24 -3.30
CA LEU A 35 35.99 3.15 -2.66
C LEU A 35 34.77 2.34 -2.23
N PHE A 36 34.47 2.31 -0.94
CA PHE A 36 33.31 1.63 -0.35
C PHE A 36 32.66 2.55 0.68
N SER A 37 31.33 2.64 0.63
CA SER A 37 30.51 3.34 1.60
C SER A 37 29.30 2.48 1.99
N CYS A 38 28.92 2.54 3.26
CA CYS A 38 27.71 1.91 3.75
C CYS A 38 27.02 2.77 4.81
N ALA A 39 25.69 2.80 4.77
CA ALA A 39 24.85 3.36 5.81
C ALA A 39 23.88 2.28 6.31
N VAL A 40 23.69 2.18 7.63
CA VAL A 40 22.86 1.16 8.28
C VAL A 40 21.93 1.88 9.25
N SER A 41 20.62 1.60 9.20
CA SER A 41 19.66 2.15 10.15
C SER A 41 19.47 1.18 11.32
N GLN A 42 20.12 1.44 12.44
CA GLN A 42 19.98 0.61 13.64
C GLN A 42 18.53 0.56 14.13
N GLU A 43 17.81 1.67 14.02
CA GLU A 43 16.40 1.75 14.38
C GLU A 43 15.54 0.86 13.47
N ALA A 44 15.82 0.78 12.16
CA ALA A 44 15.13 -0.15 11.27
C ALA A 44 15.32 -1.62 11.69
N PHE A 45 16.54 -2.01 12.09
CA PHE A 45 16.80 -3.36 12.60
C PHE A 45 16.14 -3.65 13.95
N ARG A 46 15.92 -2.63 14.78
CA ARG A 46 15.27 -2.76 16.09
C ARG A 46 13.75 -2.72 16.02
N GLY A 47 13.20 -1.96 15.08
CA GLY A 47 11.78 -1.60 15.01
C GLY A 47 10.96 -2.33 13.93
N TRP A 48 11.57 -3.09 13.02
CA TRP A 48 10.82 -3.84 12.00
C TRP A 48 9.80 -4.79 12.63
N VAL A 49 8.71 -5.08 11.92
CA VAL A 49 7.64 -5.92 12.44
C VAL A 49 7.50 -7.15 11.56
N LYS A 50 7.41 -8.34 12.15
CA LYS A 50 7.22 -9.56 11.40
C LYS A 50 5.88 -9.54 10.67
N GLN A 51 5.86 -10.16 9.49
CA GLN A 51 4.65 -10.35 8.71
C GLN A 51 4.15 -11.80 8.90
N PRO A 52 3.06 -12.03 9.69
CA PRO A 52 2.53 -13.38 9.93
C PRO A 52 1.67 -13.92 8.77
N SER A 53 1.18 -13.05 7.90
CA SER A 53 0.23 -13.37 6.82
C SER A 53 0.53 -12.53 5.57
N PRO A 54 -0.30 -12.54 4.51
CA PRO A 54 -0.15 -11.60 3.38
C PRO A 54 -0.41 -10.12 3.73
N SER A 55 0.12 -9.64 4.86
CA SER A 55 -0.11 -8.32 5.47
C SER A 55 1.13 -7.40 5.40
N CYS A 56 1.95 -7.54 4.34
CA CYS A 56 3.22 -6.81 4.21
C CYS A 56 3.07 -5.28 4.35
N ALA A 57 2.01 -4.69 3.82
CA ALA A 57 1.77 -3.25 3.95
C ALA A 57 1.55 -2.82 5.40
N ALA A 58 0.88 -3.66 6.21
CA ALA A 58 0.64 -3.38 7.61
C ALA A 58 1.93 -3.52 8.43
N ALA A 59 2.67 -4.61 8.21
CA ALA A 59 3.93 -4.87 8.91
C ALA A 59 5.02 -3.84 8.55
N ALA A 60 5.15 -3.48 7.26
CA ALA A 60 6.10 -2.46 6.82
C ALA A 60 5.77 -1.07 7.39
N LEU A 61 4.49 -0.68 7.43
CA LEU A 61 4.09 0.59 8.03
C LEU A 61 4.28 0.58 9.56
N ALA A 62 3.93 -0.50 10.24
CA ALA A 62 4.16 -0.64 11.68
C ALA A 62 5.66 -0.47 12.00
N GLY A 63 6.53 -1.14 11.24
CA GLY A 63 7.97 -1.00 11.37
C GLY A 63 8.48 0.41 11.06
N ALA A 64 7.94 1.07 10.04
CA ALA A 64 8.28 2.45 9.73
C ALA A 64 7.90 3.42 10.85
N LEU A 65 6.71 3.28 11.43
CA LEU A 65 6.28 4.09 12.58
C LEU A 65 7.16 3.81 13.80
N ASN A 66 7.48 2.55 14.08
CA ASN A 66 8.39 2.19 15.16
C ASN A 66 9.77 2.87 15.02
N VAL A 67 10.33 2.92 13.81
CA VAL A 67 11.57 3.66 13.53
C VAL A 67 11.40 5.15 13.82
N VAL A 68 10.34 5.77 13.29
CA VAL A 68 10.11 7.21 13.43
C VAL A 68 9.97 7.60 14.91
N TYR A 69 9.22 6.82 15.69
CA TYR A 69 9.03 7.07 17.12
C TYR A 69 10.16 6.54 18.02
N GLY A 70 11.14 5.83 17.47
CA GLY A 70 12.24 5.23 18.24
C GLY A 70 11.79 4.09 19.15
N TYR A 71 10.78 3.32 18.73
CA TYR A 71 10.29 2.16 19.46
C TYR A 71 11.01 0.89 18.97
N PRO A 72 11.85 0.25 19.80
CA PRO A 72 12.28 -1.12 19.51
C PRO A 72 11.07 -2.04 19.58
N ARG A 73 11.10 -3.20 18.90
CA ARG A 73 10.02 -4.20 18.91
C ARG A 73 9.55 -4.63 20.30
N THR A 74 10.45 -4.62 21.28
CA THR A 74 10.16 -5.01 22.67
C THR A 74 9.51 -3.89 23.47
N HIS A 75 9.40 -2.68 22.90
CA HIS A 75 8.76 -1.55 23.54
C HIS A 75 7.26 -1.79 23.69
N VAL A 76 6.70 -1.45 24.86
CA VAL A 76 5.29 -1.68 25.17
C VAL A 76 4.33 -0.90 24.26
N GLN A 77 4.81 0.19 23.66
CA GLN A 77 4.06 1.02 22.71
C GLN A 77 4.48 0.79 21.25
N ALA A 78 5.32 -0.20 20.96
CA ALA A 78 5.65 -0.53 19.58
C ALA A 78 4.39 -0.96 18.83
N TYR A 79 4.20 -0.40 17.64
CA TYR A 79 3.13 -0.78 16.73
C TYR A 79 3.38 -2.18 16.21
N THR A 80 2.31 -2.97 16.16
CA THR A 80 2.27 -4.31 15.58
C THR A 80 1.58 -4.27 14.22
N SER A 81 1.65 -5.39 13.48
CA SER A 81 0.91 -5.49 12.21
C SER A 81 -0.61 -5.42 12.43
N MET A 82 -1.09 -5.88 13.58
CA MET A 82 -2.51 -5.87 13.95
C MET A 82 -3.05 -4.49 14.28
N ASP A 83 -2.24 -3.63 14.91
CA ASP A 83 -2.61 -2.22 15.14
C ASP A 83 -2.87 -1.53 13.81
N ILE A 84 -1.97 -1.72 12.84
CA ILE A 84 -2.11 -1.12 11.50
C ILE A 84 -3.25 -1.74 10.68
N LEU A 85 -3.45 -3.06 10.78
CA LEU A 85 -4.62 -3.70 10.15
C LEU A 85 -5.94 -3.14 10.67
N SER A 86 -6.01 -2.79 11.95
CA SER A 86 -7.21 -2.17 12.54
C SER A 86 -7.49 -0.81 11.92
N VAL A 87 -6.44 0.01 11.73
CA VAL A 87 -6.54 1.30 11.04
C VAL A 87 -6.96 1.13 9.57
N TYR A 88 -6.40 0.17 8.85
CA TYR A 88 -6.82 -0.11 7.48
C TYR A 88 -8.29 -0.53 7.39
N ARG A 89 -8.77 -1.35 8.33
CA ARG A 89 -10.19 -1.75 8.37
C ARG A 89 -11.09 -0.53 8.58
N GLU A 90 -10.74 0.37 9.49
CA GLU A 90 -11.50 1.60 9.73
C GLU A 90 -11.54 2.49 8.47
N GLN A 91 -10.38 2.74 7.85
CA GLN A 91 -10.31 3.53 6.62
C GLN A 91 -11.15 2.93 5.48
N PHE A 92 -11.11 1.62 5.30
CA PHE A 92 -11.92 0.96 4.27
C PHE A 92 -13.41 0.99 4.59
N ASN A 93 -13.81 0.87 5.86
CA ASN A 93 -15.20 1.04 6.27
C ASN A 93 -15.70 2.46 5.99
N ASP A 94 -14.88 3.49 6.27
CA ASP A 94 -15.23 4.88 5.98
C ASP A 94 -15.37 5.15 4.48
N LEU A 95 -14.43 4.62 3.67
CA LEU A 95 -14.49 4.71 2.22
C LEU A 95 -15.76 4.03 1.67
N LEU A 96 -16.07 2.82 2.14
CA LEU A 96 -17.29 2.11 1.73
C LEU A 96 -18.55 2.85 2.16
N THR A 97 -18.58 3.41 3.38
CA THR A 97 -19.71 4.19 3.89
C THR A 97 -19.95 5.45 3.05
N SER A 98 -18.87 6.13 2.64
CA SER A 98 -18.94 7.29 1.76
C SER A 98 -19.44 6.91 0.35
N GLN A 99 -18.86 5.87 -0.25
CA GLN A 99 -19.26 5.39 -1.58
C GLN A 99 -20.68 4.86 -1.60
N ARG A 100 -21.10 4.12 -0.56
CA ARG A 100 -22.47 3.65 -0.41
C ARG A 100 -23.44 4.82 -0.39
N ARG A 101 -23.14 5.92 0.30
CA ARG A 101 -23.95 7.15 0.29
C ARG A 101 -24.06 7.74 -1.12
N GLN A 102 -22.93 7.87 -1.82
CA GLN A 102 -22.90 8.41 -3.19
C GLN A 102 -23.71 7.54 -4.17
N LEU A 103 -23.51 6.23 -4.13
CA LEU A 103 -24.26 5.28 -4.96
C LEU A 103 -25.74 5.25 -4.59
N SER A 104 -26.08 5.30 -3.29
CA SER A 104 -27.47 5.36 -2.84
C SER A 104 -28.18 6.61 -3.32
N ALA A 105 -27.49 7.76 -3.38
CA ALA A 105 -28.04 8.98 -3.96
C ALA A 105 -28.22 8.87 -5.48
N ALA A 106 -27.37 8.10 -6.16
CA ALA A 106 -27.39 7.95 -7.62
C ALA A 106 -28.44 6.94 -8.12
N ILE A 107 -28.55 5.76 -7.50
CA ILE A 107 -29.45 4.67 -7.95
C ILE A 107 -30.58 4.33 -6.98
N GLY A 108 -30.61 4.97 -5.81
CA GLY A 108 -31.57 4.67 -4.74
C GLY A 108 -31.06 3.60 -3.77
N ASN A 109 -31.26 3.83 -2.47
CA ASN A 109 -30.83 2.94 -1.41
C ASN A 109 -31.41 1.51 -1.53
N THR A 110 -32.68 1.39 -1.93
CA THR A 110 -33.32 0.08 -2.12
C THR A 110 -32.66 -0.69 -3.27
N ALA A 111 -32.37 -0.03 -4.40
CA ALA A 111 -31.73 -0.68 -5.55
C ALA A 111 -30.31 -1.14 -5.20
N LEU A 112 -29.53 -0.30 -4.51
CA LEU A 112 -28.17 -0.67 -4.09
C LEU A 112 -28.19 -1.84 -3.10
N THR A 113 -29.12 -1.85 -2.14
CA THR A 113 -29.25 -2.94 -1.17
C THR A 113 -29.64 -4.25 -1.86
N THR A 114 -30.58 -4.21 -2.81
CA THR A 114 -30.92 -5.38 -3.63
C THR A 114 -29.71 -5.86 -4.43
N LEU A 115 -28.93 -4.94 -5.01
CA LEU A 115 -27.74 -5.28 -5.77
C LEU A 115 -26.66 -5.96 -4.90
N GLU A 116 -26.44 -5.50 -3.67
CA GLU A 116 -25.53 -6.16 -2.72
C GLU A 116 -25.95 -7.60 -2.41
N ILE A 117 -27.24 -7.84 -2.19
CA ILE A 117 -27.79 -9.18 -1.94
C ILE A 117 -27.65 -10.08 -3.17
N LEU A 118 -27.96 -9.56 -4.36
CA LEU A 118 -27.83 -10.31 -5.61
C LEU A 118 -26.35 -10.64 -5.89
N MET A 119 -25.45 -9.71 -5.66
CA MET A 119 -24.01 -9.91 -5.81
C MET A 119 -23.50 -11.03 -4.90
N GLN A 120 -23.85 -11.01 -3.61
CA GLN A 120 -23.49 -12.07 -2.68
C GLN A 120 -24.03 -13.43 -3.14
N SER A 121 -25.28 -13.47 -3.57
CA SER A 121 -25.94 -14.69 -4.03
C SER A 121 -25.30 -15.24 -5.31
N ALA A 122 -24.95 -14.37 -6.26
CA ALA A 122 -24.29 -14.74 -7.51
C ALA A 122 -22.88 -15.29 -7.29
N LEU A 123 -22.12 -14.74 -6.33
CA LEU A 123 -20.82 -15.25 -5.94
C LEU A 123 -20.94 -16.62 -5.27
N HIS A 124 -21.84 -16.77 -4.29
CA HIS A 124 -22.08 -18.06 -3.62
C HIS A 124 -22.51 -19.16 -4.58
N ALA A 125 -23.36 -18.84 -5.58
CA ALA A 125 -23.78 -19.81 -6.60
C ALA A 125 -22.61 -20.36 -7.43
N GLN A 126 -21.48 -19.65 -7.46
CA GLN A 126 -20.23 -20.06 -8.12
C GLN A 126 -19.19 -20.61 -7.13
N ASN A 127 -19.57 -20.84 -5.86
CA ASN A 127 -18.67 -21.24 -4.78
C ASN A 127 -17.54 -20.21 -4.52
N LEU A 128 -17.86 -18.92 -4.67
CA LEU A 128 -16.96 -17.80 -4.43
C LEU A 128 -17.48 -16.93 -3.29
N ASP A 129 -16.56 -16.33 -2.54
CA ASP A 129 -16.88 -15.48 -1.40
C ASP A 129 -16.05 -14.20 -1.42
N TYR A 130 -16.63 -13.09 -0.97
CA TYR A 130 -15.82 -11.92 -0.64
C TYR A 130 -14.76 -12.30 0.39
N GLY A 131 -13.50 -11.94 0.12
CA GLY A 131 -12.41 -12.39 0.95
C GLY A 131 -12.05 -13.87 0.78
N GLY A 132 -12.56 -14.57 -0.23
CA GLY A 132 -12.20 -15.95 -0.52
C GLY A 132 -10.72 -16.15 -0.89
N VAL A 133 -10.21 -17.37 -0.67
CA VAL A 133 -8.84 -17.79 -1.01
C VAL A 133 -8.87 -19.02 -1.92
N GLY A 134 -7.80 -19.24 -2.69
CA GLY A 134 -7.71 -20.40 -3.57
C GLY A 134 -8.86 -20.46 -4.57
N SER A 135 -9.58 -21.59 -4.62
CA SER A 135 -10.74 -21.81 -5.49
C SER A 135 -11.95 -20.94 -5.16
N HIS A 136 -12.00 -20.30 -3.98
CA HIS A 136 -13.09 -19.42 -3.56
C HIS A 136 -12.82 -17.93 -3.86
N ARG A 137 -11.66 -17.61 -4.45
CA ARG A 137 -11.22 -16.22 -4.67
C ARG A 137 -12.08 -15.51 -5.72
N VAL A 138 -12.57 -14.32 -5.39
CA VAL A 138 -13.16 -13.39 -6.36
C VAL A 138 -12.05 -12.69 -7.16
N THR A 139 -12.12 -12.78 -8.48
CA THR A 139 -11.26 -12.02 -9.41
C THR A 139 -12.00 -10.80 -9.94
N LYS A 140 -11.27 -9.79 -10.45
CA LYS A 140 -11.87 -8.59 -11.05
C LYS A 140 -12.81 -8.93 -12.21
N ARG A 141 -12.44 -9.92 -13.03
CA ARG A 141 -13.27 -10.41 -14.16
C ARG A 141 -14.59 -11.00 -13.67
N VAL A 142 -14.53 -11.85 -12.64
CA VAL A 142 -15.75 -12.42 -12.03
C VAL A 142 -16.62 -11.32 -11.45
N LEU A 143 -16.01 -10.38 -10.71
CA LEU A 143 -16.75 -9.29 -10.08
C LEU A 143 -17.48 -8.43 -11.11
N ARG A 144 -16.81 -8.04 -12.21
CA ARG A 144 -17.40 -7.28 -13.30
C ARG A 144 -18.57 -8.02 -13.94
N ARG A 145 -18.38 -9.31 -14.25
CA ARG A 145 -19.44 -10.16 -14.83
C ARG A 145 -20.67 -10.22 -13.91
N CYS A 146 -20.46 -10.53 -12.63
CA CYS A 146 -21.57 -10.63 -11.67
C CYS A 146 -22.33 -9.31 -11.52
N ILE A 147 -21.62 -8.17 -11.50
CA ILE A 147 -22.26 -6.85 -11.43
C ILE A 147 -23.15 -6.62 -12.64
N GLN A 148 -22.68 -6.95 -13.85
CA GLN A 148 -23.47 -6.78 -15.07
C GLN A 148 -24.73 -7.67 -15.07
N GLU A 149 -24.58 -8.95 -14.70
CA GLU A 149 -25.71 -9.89 -14.60
C GLU A 149 -26.75 -9.42 -13.56
N CYS A 150 -26.30 -8.93 -12.40
CA CYS A 150 -27.18 -8.40 -11.36
C CYS A 150 -27.84 -7.09 -11.78
N LEU A 151 -27.13 -6.20 -12.47
CA LEU A 151 -27.69 -4.93 -12.98
C LEU A 151 -28.79 -5.16 -14.01
N SER A 152 -28.60 -6.10 -14.95
CA SER A 152 -29.65 -6.46 -15.93
C SER A 152 -30.92 -7.00 -15.27
N SER A 153 -30.81 -7.57 -14.06
CA SER A 153 -31.96 -8.06 -13.29
C SER A 153 -32.72 -6.95 -12.55
N ILE A 154 -32.04 -5.85 -12.20
CA ILE A 154 -32.63 -4.70 -11.48
C ILE A 154 -33.10 -3.60 -12.45
N ILE A 155 -32.38 -3.42 -13.56
CA ILE A 155 -32.60 -2.37 -14.55
C ILE A 155 -32.84 -3.08 -15.90
N PRO A 156 -34.10 -3.38 -16.27
CA PRO A 156 -34.42 -4.12 -17.49
C PRO A 156 -33.94 -3.45 -18.79
N SER A 157 -33.68 -2.14 -18.76
CA SER A 157 -33.12 -1.35 -19.86
C SER A 157 -31.59 -1.35 -19.92
N TYR A 158 -30.90 -2.03 -19.00
CA TYR A 158 -29.44 -2.13 -19.01
C TYR A 158 -28.97 -3.17 -20.04
N THR A 159 -28.54 -2.69 -21.19
CA THR A 159 -27.82 -3.49 -22.20
C THR A 159 -26.37 -3.66 -21.77
N ALA A 160 -25.94 -4.90 -21.55
CA ALA A 160 -24.54 -5.21 -21.26
C ALA A 160 -23.65 -4.70 -22.40
N LEU A 161 -22.63 -3.91 -22.07
CA LEU A 161 -21.53 -3.61 -22.99
C LEU A 161 -20.79 -4.91 -23.27
N ASP A 162 -20.51 -5.22 -24.54
CA ASP A 162 -19.81 -6.43 -24.96
C ASP A 162 -18.37 -6.44 -24.38
N VAL A 163 -18.10 -7.30 -23.40
CA VAL A 163 -16.83 -7.35 -22.63
C VAL A 163 -15.86 -8.41 -23.19
N SER A 164 -16.01 -8.83 -24.44
CA SER A 164 -15.26 -9.94 -25.02
C SER A 164 -13.78 -9.65 -25.36
N SER A 165 -13.25 -8.44 -25.14
CA SER A 165 -11.94 -8.02 -25.67
C SER A 165 -10.88 -7.55 -24.65
N GLY A 166 -11.06 -7.81 -23.36
CA GLY A 166 -10.02 -7.51 -22.36
C GLY A 166 -8.93 -8.61 -22.30
N ASP A 167 -7.74 -8.30 -22.82
CA ASP A 167 -6.52 -9.12 -22.83
C ASP A 167 -6.28 -9.87 -21.49
N GLU A 168 -6.07 -11.18 -21.57
CA GLU A 168 -5.87 -12.09 -20.41
C GLU A 168 -4.51 -11.92 -19.72
N SER A 169 -3.66 -11.00 -20.20
CA SER A 169 -2.26 -10.90 -19.77
C SER A 169 -1.93 -9.80 -18.74
N ILE A 170 -2.90 -8.97 -18.33
CA ILE A 170 -2.69 -7.94 -17.31
C ILE A 170 -3.39 -8.35 -16.01
N ASP A 171 -2.83 -9.35 -15.35
CA ASP A 171 -3.15 -9.75 -13.99
C ASP A 171 -2.38 -8.81 -13.02
N THR A 172 -2.69 -7.52 -13.05
CA THR A 172 -2.14 -6.52 -12.12
C THR A 172 -3.23 -5.60 -11.58
N ASP A 173 -3.02 -5.18 -10.34
CA ASP A 173 -3.91 -4.41 -9.50
C ASP A 173 -4.10 -2.94 -9.97
N ASP A 174 -4.11 -2.70 -11.29
CA ASP A 174 -3.93 -1.41 -11.99
C ASP A 174 -5.06 -0.38 -11.83
N PHE A 175 -6.15 -0.72 -11.16
CA PHE A 175 -7.31 0.16 -11.03
C PHE A 175 -7.27 1.01 -9.75
N ASP A 176 -6.47 0.60 -8.76
CA ASP A 176 -6.60 1.13 -7.40
C ASP A 176 -5.91 2.48 -7.20
N ASP A 177 -4.71 2.72 -7.74
CA ASP A 177 -4.02 4.01 -7.54
C ASP A 177 -4.56 5.13 -8.46
N ALA A 178 -4.97 4.82 -9.70
CA ALA A 178 -5.46 5.85 -10.63
C ALA A 178 -6.82 6.45 -10.22
N VAL A 179 -7.69 5.68 -9.57
CA VAL A 179 -9.00 6.16 -9.10
C VAL A 179 -8.95 6.60 -7.63
N ALA A 180 -8.07 6.03 -6.79
CA ALA A 180 -7.85 6.55 -5.43
C ALA A 180 -7.18 7.93 -5.42
N GLU A 181 -6.34 8.26 -6.41
CA GLU A 181 -5.75 9.60 -6.55
C GLU A 181 -6.72 10.66 -7.14
N GLN A 182 -7.89 10.26 -7.67
CA GLN A 182 -8.87 11.20 -8.26
C GLN A 182 -9.95 11.69 -7.29
N VAL A 183 -10.05 11.11 -6.09
CA VAL A 183 -11.02 11.56 -5.07
C VAL A 183 -10.29 12.41 -4.03
N ASP A 184 -9.81 13.58 -4.47
CA ASP A 184 -9.42 14.67 -3.60
C ASP A 184 -10.67 15.18 -2.85
N ASN A 185 -10.76 14.90 -1.56
CA ASN A 185 -11.85 15.37 -0.69
C ASN A 185 -11.62 16.84 -0.34
N GLY A 186 -11.89 17.74 -1.30
CA GLY A 186 -12.12 19.14 -1.00
C GLY A 186 -13.40 19.33 -0.15
N PRO A 187 -13.46 20.36 0.73
CA PRO A 187 -14.64 20.62 1.53
C PRO A 187 -15.80 21.09 0.63
N VAL A 188 -16.87 20.31 0.58
CA VAL A 188 -18.10 20.66 -0.15
C VAL A 188 -18.85 21.74 0.64
N THR A 189 -18.86 22.97 0.13
CA THR A 189 -19.73 24.04 0.62
C THR A 189 -21.18 23.80 0.18
N PRO A 190 -22.18 23.94 1.08
CA PRO A 190 -23.58 23.72 0.74
C PRO A 190 -24.13 24.94 -0.01
N THR A 191 -24.47 24.78 -1.29
CA THR A 191 -25.32 25.76 -1.98
C THR A 191 -26.78 25.33 -1.88
N SER A 192 -27.55 26.14 -1.16
CA SER A 192 -28.99 26.06 -1.00
C SER A 192 -29.69 26.21 -2.35
N ARG A 193 -30.55 25.23 -2.70
CA ARG A 193 -31.63 25.42 -3.68
C ARG A 193 -32.90 24.74 -3.17
N ASP A 194 -33.98 25.51 -3.21
CA ASP A 194 -35.36 25.09 -2.92
C ASP A 194 -35.78 23.89 -3.77
N VAL A 195 -36.31 22.85 -3.13
CA VAL A 195 -36.82 21.64 -3.78
C VAL A 195 -38.34 21.64 -3.73
N ALA A 196 -38.96 21.81 -4.89
CA ALA A 196 -40.37 21.52 -5.12
C ALA A 196 -40.63 20.00 -5.02
N PRO A 197 -41.84 19.56 -4.65
CA PRO A 197 -42.11 18.15 -4.35
C PRO A 197 -42.06 17.29 -5.63
N HIS A 198 -41.16 16.30 -5.64
CA HIS A 198 -41.04 15.33 -6.74
C HIS A 198 -42.04 14.17 -6.59
N PRO A 199 -42.62 13.68 -7.71
CA PRO A 199 -43.51 12.53 -7.74
C PRO A 199 -42.76 11.18 -7.68
N CYS A 200 -43.51 10.14 -7.32
CA CYS A 200 -43.11 8.72 -7.17
C CYS A 200 -42.34 8.14 -8.39
N PRO A 201 -41.39 7.20 -8.22
CA PRO A 201 -40.36 6.88 -9.22
C PRO A 201 -40.87 5.95 -10.33
N GLN A 202 -40.81 6.43 -11.57
CA GLN A 202 -40.88 5.63 -12.79
C GLN A 202 -39.46 5.33 -13.28
N GLY A 203 -39.08 4.05 -13.33
CA GLY A 203 -37.90 3.51 -14.04
C GLY A 203 -36.53 4.03 -13.56
N ILE A 204 -35.67 3.14 -13.05
CA ILE A 204 -34.27 3.48 -12.79
C ILE A 204 -33.61 3.82 -14.14
N ALA A 205 -33.10 5.05 -14.28
CA ALA A 205 -32.36 5.45 -15.46
C ALA A 205 -31.08 4.59 -15.63
N PRO A 206 -30.64 4.31 -16.86
CA PRO A 206 -29.40 3.57 -17.08
C PRO A 206 -28.21 4.27 -16.43
N LEU A 207 -27.31 3.48 -15.86
CA LEU A 207 -26.08 3.98 -15.24
C LEU A 207 -25.15 4.61 -16.27
N SER A 208 -24.60 5.76 -15.94
CA SER A 208 -23.47 6.35 -16.66
C SER A 208 -22.16 5.59 -16.39
N ASP A 209 -21.19 5.70 -17.30
CA ASP A 209 -19.88 5.05 -17.13
C ASP A 209 -19.16 5.40 -15.80
N PRO A 210 -19.17 6.67 -15.32
CA PRO A 210 -18.57 7.00 -14.02
C PRO A 210 -19.26 6.31 -12.84
N GLN A 211 -20.60 6.12 -12.91
CA GLN A 211 -21.34 5.42 -11.87
C GLN A 211 -21.03 3.93 -11.89
N LEU A 212 -20.89 3.32 -13.07
CA LEU A 212 -20.47 1.93 -13.20
C LEU A 212 -19.05 1.71 -12.66
N THR A 213 -18.12 2.62 -12.96
CA THR A 213 -16.76 2.59 -12.40
C THR A 213 -16.78 2.71 -10.87
N THR A 214 -17.61 3.62 -10.33
CA THR A 214 -17.76 3.79 -8.87
C THR A 214 -18.33 2.52 -8.22
N LEU A 215 -19.29 1.88 -8.87
CA LEU A 215 -19.92 0.64 -8.42
C LEU A 215 -18.94 -0.55 -8.44
N LEU A 216 -18.15 -0.68 -9.50
CA LEU A 216 -17.08 -1.68 -9.60
C LEU A 216 -16.07 -1.50 -8.48
N LEU A 217 -15.64 -0.26 -8.23
CA LEU A 217 -14.71 0.06 -7.16
C LEU A 217 -15.31 -0.22 -5.77
N TYR A 218 -16.59 0.07 -5.57
CA TYR A 218 -17.30 -0.23 -4.32
C TYR A 218 -17.24 -1.71 -3.98
N PHE A 219 -17.65 -2.59 -4.90
CA PHE A 219 -17.61 -4.03 -4.66
C PHE A 219 -16.20 -4.61 -4.57
N HIS A 220 -15.22 -4.06 -5.30
CA HIS A 220 -13.81 -4.43 -5.17
C HIS A 220 -13.28 -4.08 -3.77
N ARG A 221 -13.67 -2.94 -3.22
CA ARG A 221 -13.35 -2.55 -1.83
C ARG A 221 -14.07 -3.40 -0.80
N MET A 222 -15.30 -3.85 -1.06
CA MET A 222 -15.98 -4.82 -0.19
C MET A 222 -15.21 -6.13 -0.11
N ASP A 223 -14.76 -6.67 -1.26
CA ASP A 223 -13.89 -7.84 -1.30
C ASP A 223 -12.57 -7.58 -0.55
N GLY A 224 -11.95 -6.43 -0.78
CA GLY A 224 -10.72 -6.01 -0.10
C GLY A 224 -10.87 -5.89 1.43
N LEU A 225 -11.96 -5.31 1.92
CA LEU A 225 -12.25 -5.24 3.35
C LEU A 225 -12.46 -6.64 3.94
N ALA A 226 -13.18 -7.53 3.24
CA ALA A 226 -13.32 -8.91 3.67
C ALA A 226 -11.96 -9.63 3.76
N LYS A 227 -11.02 -9.36 2.83
CA LYS A 227 -9.63 -9.85 2.90
C LYS A 227 -8.86 -9.32 4.10
N LEU A 228 -9.04 -8.05 4.46
CA LEU A 228 -8.43 -7.41 5.65
C LEU A 228 -9.00 -7.97 6.96
N CYS A 229 -10.29 -8.33 6.95
CA CYS A 229 -11.03 -8.81 8.11
C CYS A 229 -10.96 -10.33 8.33
N ARG A 230 -10.22 -11.08 7.50
CA ARG A 230 -10.07 -12.53 7.70
C ARG A 230 -9.54 -12.82 9.11
N PRO A 231 -10.14 -13.77 9.84
CA PRO A 231 -9.65 -14.17 11.16
C PRO A 231 -8.28 -14.84 11.03
N ASP A 232 -8.16 -15.70 10.02
CA ASP A 232 -6.94 -16.46 9.74
C ASP A 232 -6.24 -15.85 8.53
N LYS A 233 -5.07 -15.26 8.75
CA LYS A 233 -4.20 -14.67 7.71
C LYS A 233 -4.86 -13.50 6.94
N PRO A 234 -5.07 -12.35 7.61
CA PRO A 234 -5.51 -11.12 6.93
C PRO A 234 -4.56 -10.73 5.80
N SER A 235 -5.11 -10.13 4.75
CA SER A 235 -4.37 -9.75 3.55
C SER A 235 -4.49 -8.25 3.28
N THR A 236 -3.36 -7.60 3.05
CA THR A 236 -3.28 -6.18 2.68
C THR A 236 -3.15 -5.98 1.17
N ALA A 237 -3.55 -6.95 0.34
CA ALA A 237 -3.45 -6.85 -1.11
C ALA A 237 -4.25 -5.67 -1.70
N ILE A 238 -5.29 -5.21 -1.00
CA ILE A 238 -6.08 -4.03 -1.39
C ILE A 238 -5.42 -2.70 -1.02
N CYS A 239 -4.36 -2.72 -0.20
CA CYS A 239 -3.72 -1.50 0.32
C CYS A 239 -2.68 -0.98 -0.67
N GLY A 240 -2.99 0.14 -1.32
CA GLY A 240 -2.06 0.90 -2.18
C GLY A 240 -1.25 1.93 -1.39
N ASN A 241 -0.37 2.68 -2.07
CA ASN A 241 0.51 3.66 -1.43
C ASN A 241 -0.28 4.70 -0.62
N ALA A 242 -1.37 5.22 -1.20
CA ALA A 242 -2.24 6.20 -0.55
C ALA A 242 -2.80 5.68 0.78
N THR A 243 -3.13 4.38 0.85
CA THR A 243 -3.59 3.74 2.11
C THR A 243 -2.51 3.81 3.19
N LEU A 244 -1.25 3.48 2.86
CA LEU A 244 -0.15 3.54 3.83
C LEU A 244 0.09 4.98 4.32
N LEU A 245 0.10 5.95 3.41
CA LEU A 245 0.33 7.36 3.74
C LEU A 245 -0.79 7.94 4.62
N ASN A 246 -2.04 7.61 4.30
CA ASN A 246 -3.19 8.05 5.09
C ASN A 246 -3.22 7.36 6.46
N ALA A 247 -2.89 6.08 6.53
CA ALA A 247 -2.81 5.34 7.80
C ALA A 247 -1.71 5.88 8.72
N ALA A 248 -0.53 6.21 8.18
CA ALA A 248 0.52 6.86 8.95
C ALA A 248 0.04 8.17 9.58
N SER A 249 -0.63 9.01 8.77
CA SER A 249 -1.19 10.29 9.22
C SER A 249 -2.27 10.10 10.28
N TYR A 250 -3.19 9.15 10.06
CA TYR A 250 -4.26 8.81 11.01
C TYR A 250 -3.71 8.34 12.35
N VAL A 251 -2.75 7.40 12.35
CA VAL A 251 -2.13 6.88 13.57
C VAL A 251 -1.45 8.02 14.34
N HIS A 252 -0.73 8.90 13.66
CA HIS A 252 -0.11 10.05 14.31
C HIS A 252 -1.14 11.02 14.90
N SER A 253 -2.21 11.34 14.19
CA SER A 253 -3.20 12.32 14.65
C SER A 253 -4.13 11.83 15.76
N THR A 254 -4.27 10.51 15.93
CA THR A 254 -5.19 9.91 16.91
C THR A 254 -4.50 9.30 18.13
N SER A 255 -3.18 9.34 18.17
CA SER A 255 -2.44 8.75 19.28
C SER A 255 -2.36 9.71 20.47
N ASP A 256 -2.95 9.30 21.59
CA ASP A 256 -2.97 10.05 22.86
C ASP A 256 -1.60 10.15 23.57
N ALA A 257 -0.56 9.50 23.03
CA ALA A 257 0.75 9.49 23.66
C ALA A 257 1.48 10.82 23.47
N VAL A 258 2.21 11.25 24.50
CA VAL A 258 3.19 12.33 24.40
C VAL A 258 4.35 11.81 23.55
N HIS A 259 4.23 11.94 22.23
CA HIS A 259 5.27 11.52 21.30
C HIS A 259 6.45 12.49 21.34
N ARG A 260 7.66 11.94 21.23
CA ARG A 260 8.85 12.75 20.92
C ARG A 260 8.71 13.43 19.55
N VAL A 261 8.01 12.77 18.64
CA VAL A 261 7.71 13.26 17.29
C VAL A 261 6.48 14.17 17.36
N LYS A 262 6.67 15.47 17.15
CA LYS A 262 5.59 16.48 17.11
C LYS A 262 4.85 16.50 15.78
N CYS A 263 5.53 16.14 14.69
CA CYS A 263 4.94 16.10 13.36
C CYS A 263 5.51 14.91 12.57
N LEU A 264 4.62 14.14 11.94
CA LEU A 264 4.93 13.05 11.02
C LEU A 264 4.58 13.46 9.58
N ARG A 265 5.55 13.33 8.67
CA ARG A 265 5.36 13.51 7.24
C ARG A 265 5.51 12.19 6.50
N ALA A 266 4.43 11.73 5.87
CA ALA A 266 4.42 10.56 5.00
C ALA A 266 4.34 11.00 3.53
N THR A 267 5.28 10.58 2.68
CA THR A 267 5.35 11.00 1.26
C THR A 267 5.86 9.90 0.34
N CYS A 268 5.51 9.99 -0.95
CA CYS A 268 6.19 9.24 -2.00
C CYS A 268 7.56 9.89 -2.30
N LEU A 269 8.64 9.22 -1.94
CA LEU A 269 10.01 9.69 -2.15
C LEU A 269 10.45 9.50 -3.60
N MET A 270 10.26 8.29 -4.13
CA MET A 270 10.80 7.89 -5.44
C MET A 270 9.83 7.01 -6.20
N GLY A 271 9.81 7.12 -7.53
CA GLY A 271 9.11 6.21 -8.42
C GLY A 271 8.92 6.81 -9.82
N GLN A 272 8.19 6.11 -10.69
CA GLN A 272 7.85 6.66 -12.00
C GLN A 272 7.03 7.93 -11.86
N PHE A 273 7.34 8.96 -12.65
CA PHE A 273 6.56 10.20 -12.66
C PHE A 273 5.09 9.93 -12.99
N SER A 274 4.18 10.47 -12.19
CA SER A 274 2.75 10.55 -12.48
C SER A 274 2.23 11.94 -12.11
N PRO A 275 1.29 12.54 -12.89
CA PRO A 275 0.82 13.91 -12.66
C PRO A 275 0.22 14.14 -11.27
N ASN A 276 -0.37 13.10 -10.68
CA ASN A 276 -1.10 13.17 -9.42
C ASN A 276 -0.24 12.81 -8.20
N CYS A 277 1.02 12.41 -8.40
CA CYS A 277 1.91 11.99 -7.32
C CYS A 277 3.16 12.86 -7.29
N LYS A 278 3.27 13.72 -6.26
CA LYS A 278 4.47 14.55 -6.06
C LYS A 278 5.61 13.67 -5.56
N LEU A 279 6.65 13.53 -6.37
CA LEU A 279 7.86 12.77 -6.05
C LEU A 279 9.05 13.71 -5.85
N ARG A 280 9.90 13.40 -4.85
CA ARG A 280 11.21 14.06 -4.73
C ARG A 280 12.22 13.52 -5.75
N ILE A 281 12.10 12.23 -6.07
CA ILE A 281 12.92 11.51 -7.05
C ILE A 281 11.99 10.92 -8.11
N ALA A 282 11.66 11.72 -9.12
CA ALA A 282 10.98 11.22 -10.32
C ALA A 282 12.00 10.49 -11.21
N ILE A 283 11.67 9.25 -11.58
CA ILE A 283 12.49 8.46 -12.51
C ILE A 283 11.81 8.34 -13.88
N THR A 284 12.63 8.27 -14.91
CA THR A 284 12.20 8.01 -16.29
C THR A 284 13.10 6.98 -16.97
N PRO A 285 12.63 6.31 -18.05
CA PRO A 285 13.46 5.40 -18.85
C PRO A 285 14.67 6.07 -19.51
N THR A 286 14.62 7.40 -19.67
CA THR A 286 15.65 8.21 -20.36
C THR A 286 16.61 8.93 -19.41
N ASP A 287 16.56 8.64 -18.11
CA ASP A 287 17.45 9.25 -17.13
C ASP A 287 18.93 8.94 -17.42
N SER A 288 19.73 10.00 -17.56
CA SER A 288 21.17 9.89 -17.78
C SER A 288 21.90 9.27 -16.57
N PRO A 289 23.09 8.66 -16.76
CA PRO A 289 23.90 8.13 -15.66
C PRO A 289 24.21 9.16 -14.56
N GLY A 290 24.37 10.44 -14.95
CA GLY A 290 24.57 11.56 -14.02
C GLY A 290 23.34 11.81 -13.14
N LYS A 291 22.14 11.82 -13.74
CA LYS A 291 20.86 11.93 -13.01
C LYS A 291 20.64 10.74 -12.07
N GLN A 292 20.91 9.52 -12.52
CA GLN A 292 20.78 8.33 -11.67
C GLN A 292 21.74 8.37 -10.46
N THR A 293 22.92 8.97 -10.62
CA THR A 293 23.86 9.21 -9.51
C THR A 293 23.36 10.29 -8.55
N LEU A 294 22.74 11.36 -9.06
CA LEU A 294 22.11 12.37 -8.22
C LEU A 294 20.93 11.78 -7.43
N ASP A 295 20.07 10.99 -8.07
CA ASP A 295 18.94 10.31 -7.44
C ASP A 295 19.40 9.42 -6.29
N TRP A 296 20.47 8.65 -6.50
CA TRP A 296 21.06 7.83 -5.45
C TRP A 296 21.54 8.66 -4.25
N LYS A 297 22.14 9.82 -4.48
CA LYS A 297 22.56 10.74 -3.40
C LYS A 297 21.37 11.32 -2.64
N VAL A 298 20.27 11.65 -3.33
CA VAL A 298 19.05 12.12 -2.67
C VAL A 298 18.43 11.01 -1.81
N LEU A 299 18.41 9.78 -2.32
CA LEU A 299 18.00 8.61 -1.54
C LEU A 299 18.90 8.41 -0.32
N TRP A 300 20.22 8.43 -0.49
CA TRP A 300 21.19 8.29 0.58
C TRP A 300 20.97 9.32 1.69
N ASN A 301 20.91 10.60 1.31
CA ASN A 301 20.68 11.69 2.27
C ASN A 301 19.35 11.53 3.02
N THR A 302 18.30 11.06 2.35
CA THR A 302 16.99 10.84 3.00
C THR A 302 17.03 9.62 3.92
N PHE A 303 17.76 8.57 3.57
CA PHE A 303 17.92 7.38 4.40
C PHE A 303 18.74 7.65 5.67
N THR A 304 19.75 8.52 5.56
CA THR A 304 20.61 8.91 6.70
C THR A 304 20.04 10.06 7.52
N ASP A 305 18.84 10.54 7.19
CA ASP A 305 18.14 11.54 8.00
C ASP A 305 17.58 10.87 9.26
N ASP A 306 17.81 11.51 10.40
CA ASP A 306 17.33 10.99 11.68
C ASP A 306 15.79 10.94 11.65
N HIS A 307 15.22 9.98 12.38
CA HIS A 307 13.76 9.79 12.44
C HIS A 307 13.07 9.57 11.08
N THR A 308 13.82 9.13 10.06
CA THR A 308 13.26 8.75 8.76
C THR A 308 13.28 7.25 8.55
N ALA A 309 12.13 6.70 8.17
CA ALA A 309 11.98 5.33 7.73
C ALA A 309 11.60 5.29 6.25
N LEU A 310 12.18 4.34 5.51
CA LEU A 310 11.86 4.12 4.11
C LEU A 310 11.18 2.77 3.92
N VAL A 311 10.09 2.77 3.15
CA VAL A 311 9.37 1.56 2.74
C VAL A 311 9.35 1.48 1.23
N VAL A 312 9.88 0.41 0.67
CA VAL A 312 9.83 0.12 -0.76
C VAL A 312 8.62 -0.72 -1.09
N HIS A 313 7.83 -0.27 -2.07
CA HIS A 313 6.87 -1.11 -2.76
C HIS A 313 7.60 -1.81 -3.91
N LEU A 314 7.94 -3.08 -3.69
CA LEU A 314 8.34 -3.98 -4.75
C LEU A 314 7.06 -4.43 -5.48
N LYS A 315 7.09 -5.56 -6.20
CA LYS A 315 5.92 -6.06 -6.95
C LYS A 315 4.67 -6.25 -6.07
N ASN A 316 4.54 -7.39 -5.40
CA ASN A 316 3.37 -7.67 -4.56
C ASN A 316 3.73 -7.55 -3.07
N HIS A 317 4.68 -6.67 -2.74
CA HIS A 317 5.34 -6.66 -1.44
C HIS A 317 5.85 -5.29 -1.04
N TYR A 318 5.36 -4.78 0.09
CA TYR A 318 5.96 -3.66 0.80
C TYR A 318 7.01 -4.17 1.79
N ALA A 319 8.17 -3.53 1.83
CA ALA A 319 9.25 -3.89 2.73
C ALA A 319 10.02 -2.66 3.22
N MET A 320 10.56 -2.70 4.43
CA MET A 320 11.45 -1.66 4.92
C MET A 320 12.82 -1.67 4.21
N VAL A 321 13.47 -0.52 4.15
CA VAL A 321 14.89 -0.40 3.79
C VAL A 321 15.72 -0.31 5.06
N PHE A 322 16.73 -1.16 5.17
CA PHE A 322 17.53 -1.33 6.39
C PHE A 322 18.96 -0.79 6.27
N ALA A 323 19.51 -0.80 5.07
CA ALA A 323 20.85 -0.32 4.79
C ALA A 323 20.99 0.07 3.32
N LEU A 324 21.97 0.93 3.05
CA LEU A 324 22.44 1.28 1.72
C LEU A 324 23.93 0.97 1.64
N ARG A 325 24.39 0.53 0.47
CA ARG A 325 25.83 0.42 0.21
C ARG A 325 26.15 0.79 -1.22
N GLU A 326 27.34 1.33 -1.41
CA GLU A 326 27.91 1.55 -2.73
C GLU A 326 29.40 1.29 -2.73
N TRP A 327 29.90 0.82 -3.87
CA TRP A 327 31.33 0.65 -4.08
C TRP A 327 31.70 0.81 -5.54
N LYS A 328 32.97 1.13 -5.79
CA LYS A 328 33.53 1.20 -7.12
C LYS A 328 34.33 -0.07 -7.41
N ASP A 329 33.95 -0.78 -8.46
CA ASP A 329 34.66 -1.98 -8.89
C ASP A 329 36.09 -1.60 -9.35
N PRO A 330 37.15 -2.21 -8.80
CA PRO A 330 38.52 -1.88 -9.17
C PRO A 330 38.85 -2.16 -10.63
N SER A 331 38.20 -3.14 -11.25
CA SER A 331 38.44 -3.61 -12.62
C SER A 331 37.65 -2.81 -13.66
N THR A 332 36.33 -2.67 -13.47
CA THR A 332 35.47 -1.99 -14.44
C THR A 332 35.40 -0.48 -14.21
N LYS A 333 35.80 -0.03 -13.01
CA LYS A 333 35.62 1.36 -12.52
C LYS A 333 34.15 1.79 -12.47
N GLU A 334 33.21 0.85 -12.55
CA GLU A 334 31.78 1.12 -12.43
C GLU A 334 31.34 1.15 -10.96
N TRP A 335 30.28 1.92 -10.69
CA TRP A 335 29.66 1.98 -9.37
C TRP A 335 28.59 0.90 -9.23
N THR A 336 28.70 0.08 -8.19
CA THR A 336 27.60 -0.78 -7.75
C THR A 336 26.92 -0.13 -6.55
N ARG A 337 25.58 -0.13 -6.57
CA ARG A 337 24.72 0.47 -5.54
C ARG A 337 23.60 -0.48 -5.20
N GLN A 338 23.36 -0.68 -3.91
CA GLN A 338 22.37 -1.64 -3.44
C GLN A 338 21.64 -1.15 -2.19
N ILE A 339 20.40 -1.58 -2.05
CA ILE A 339 19.60 -1.40 -0.83
C ILE A 339 19.38 -2.75 -0.15
N LEU A 340 19.44 -2.79 1.17
CA LEU A 340 19.10 -3.97 1.96
C LEU A 340 17.62 -3.89 2.35
N THR A 341 16.86 -4.92 1.98
CA THR A 341 15.43 -5.02 2.26
C THR A 341 15.02 -6.47 2.53
N ALA A 342 13.72 -6.71 2.67
CA ALA A 342 13.10 -8.02 2.75
C ALA A 342 12.41 -8.34 1.42
N ARG A 343 12.63 -9.53 0.85
CA ARG A 343 11.83 -10.04 -0.30
C ARG A 343 10.69 -10.96 0.14
N ARG A 344 10.76 -11.48 1.36
CA ARG A 344 9.76 -12.36 1.96
C ARG A 344 9.69 -12.07 3.45
N GLY A 345 8.47 -12.02 3.99
CA GLY A 345 8.27 -11.56 5.36
C GLY A 345 8.74 -10.10 5.50
N GLN A 346 9.33 -9.74 6.63
CA GLN A 346 9.89 -8.40 6.84
C GLN A 346 11.30 -8.44 7.42
N ARG A 347 11.91 -9.63 7.48
CA ARG A 347 13.26 -9.80 8.00
C ARG A 347 14.27 -9.29 6.95
N PRO A 348 15.23 -8.43 7.32
CA PRO A 348 16.27 -7.99 6.40
C PRO A 348 17.11 -9.17 5.93
N SER A 349 17.12 -9.42 4.62
CA SER A 349 17.72 -10.64 4.06
C SER A 349 18.29 -10.49 2.66
N SER A 350 18.03 -9.38 1.97
CA SER A 350 18.26 -9.30 0.53
C SER A 350 18.78 -7.94 0.11
N TRP A 351 19.94 -7.94 -0.52
CA TRP A 351 20.46 -6.79 -1.26
C TRP A 351 19.82 -6.73 -2.64
N VAL A 352 19.24 -5.58 -2.99
CA VAL A 352 18.60 -5.32 -4.28
C VAL A 352 19.45 -4.28 -5.01
N ASN A 353 19.82 -4.58 -6.25
CA ASN A 353 20.59 -3.67 -7.09
C ASN A 353 19.81 -2.41 -7.42
N TRP A 354 20.49 -1.26 -7.48
CA TRP A 354 19.88 0.01 -7.88
C TRP A 354 19.23 -0.04 -9.26
N SER A 355 19.88 -0.71 -10.22
CA SER A 355 19.33 -0.93 -11.56
C SER A 355 18.06 -1.78 -11.53
N GLU A 356 18.02 -2.84 -10.73
CA GLU A 356 16.83 -3.67 -10.53
C GLU A 356 15.69 -2.85 -9.90
N LEU A 357 15.98 -2.10 -8.85
CA LEU A 357 14.98 -1.27 -8.17
C LEU A 357 14.36 -0.24 -9.12
N ARG A 358 15.18 0.41 -9.94
CA ARG A 358 14.71 1.33 -10.98
C ARG A 358 13.85 0.62 -12.02
N HIS A 359 14.25 -0.58 -12.45
CA HIS A 359 13.46 -1.37 -13.40
C HIS A 359 12.09 -1.74 -12.82
N ILE A 360 12.03 -2.11 -11.53
CA ILE A 360 10.76 -2.35 -10.83
C ILE A 360 9.91 -1.08 -10.87
N PHE A 361 10.42 0.05 -10.41
CA PHE A 361 9.66 1.31 -10.37
C PHE A 361 9.20 1.82 -11.74
N LEU A 362 9.90 1.49 -12.83
CA LEU A 362 9.48 1.80 -14.19
C LEU A 362 8.45 0.81 -14.77
N GLY A 363 8.28 -0.36 -14.14
CA GLY A 363 7.36 -1.39 -14.59
C GLY A 363 5.89 -1.10 -14.26
N TRP A 364 5.63 -0.31 -13.22
CA TRP A 364 4.28 0.12 -12.86
C TRP A 364 4.31 1.41 -12.05
N THR A 365 3.37 2.32 -12.33
CA THR A 365 3.27 3.62 -11.67
C THR A 365 3.03 3.52 -10.17
N GLY A 366 2.39 2.45 -9.69
CA GLY A 366 2.15 2.20 -8.27
C GLY A 366 3.37 1.67 -7.49
N TYR A 367 4.47 1.26 -8.15
CA TYR A 367 5.69 0.89 -7.44
C TYR A 367 6.49 2.14 -7.05
N LYS A 368 6.52 2.42 -5.75
CA LYS A 368 7.16 3.60 -5.17
C LYS A 368 8.09 3.24 -4.01
N LEU A 369 9.01 4.14 -3.71
CA LEU A 369 9.65 4.23 -2.39
C LEU A 369 8.92 5.31 -1.59
N LEU A 370 8.45 4.96 -0.40
CA LEU A 370 7.78 5.85 0.53
C LEU A 370 8.76 6.28 1.62
N ALA A 371 8.63 7.52 2.09
CA ALA A 371 9.38 8.06 3.22
C ALA A 371 8.42 8.53 4.31
N PHE A 372 8.69 8.11 5.53
CA PHE A 372 8.01 8.51 6.75
C PHE A 372 9.04 9.20 7.63
N ALA A 373 8.90 10.51 7.82
CA ALA A 373 9.86 11.34 8.55
C ALA A 373 9.17 12.01 9.74
N GLY A 374 9.71 11.80 10.94
CA GLY A 374 9.30 12.52 12.14
C GLY A 374 10.13 13.78 12.35
N SER A 375 9.54 14.78 13.00
CA SER A 375 10.28 15.95 13.51
C SER A 375 9.94 16.17 14.99
N THR A 376 10.95 16.50 15.79
CA THR A 376 10.80 16.81 17.22
C THR A 376 10.44 18.29 17.45
N GLY A 377 10.41 19.11 16.39
CA GLY A 377 10.03 20.52 16.40
C GLY A 377 10.90 21.40 17.30
N ASP A 378 12.20 21.11 17.35
CA ASP A 378 13.23 21.97 17.95
C ASP A 378 14.06 22.69 16.85
N GLU A 379 13.50 22.81 15.64
CA GLU A 379 14.03 23.64 14.53
C GLU A 379 13.22 24.92 14.32
#